data_AF-A0A7W0V0Z5-F1
#
_entry.id   AF-A0A7W0V0Z5-F1
#
_cell.length_a   1.000
_cell.length_b   1.000
_cell.length_c   1.000
_cell.angle_alpha   90.00
_cell.angle_beta   90.00
_cell.angle_gamma   90.00
#
_symmetry.space_group_name_H-M   'P 1'
#
loop_
_entity.id
_entity.type
_entity.pdbx_description
1 polymer ?
#
loop_
_entity_poly.entity_id
_entity_poly.type
_entity_poly.pdbx_seq_one_letter_code
_entity_poly.pdbx_strand_id
1 'polypeptide(L)'
;MLYGLLAFYELLIFIRIIFSWGMVSEFNPMMRLLVRATDPLLVPLRRMIPPLGMFDISPIVAFFILWLFEGAVAGTLLRGLPLRLVG
;
A
#
# COMPACT_ATOMS: atom_id res chain seq x y z
N MET A 1 5.47 -16.18 -2.33
CA MET A 1 4.80 -15.49 -3.46
C MET A 1 3.90 -14.35 -2.96
N LEU A 2 2.92 -14.59 -2.08
CA LEU A 2 2.03 -13.55 -1.55
C LEU A 2 2.76 -12.37 -0.87
N TYR A 3 3.70 -12.66 0.04
CA TYR A 3 4.47 -11.62 0.74
C TYR A 3 5.17 -10.64 -0.23
N GLY A 4 5.82 -11.17 -1.27
CA GLY A 4 6.47 -10.33 -2.28
C GLY A 4 5.49 -9.48 -3.12
N LEU A 5 4.26 -9.94 -3.32
CA LEU A 5 3.23 -9.15 -4.00
C LEU A 5 2.73 -8.00 -3.12
N LEU A 6 2.60 -8.22 -1.81
CA LEU A 6 2.23 -7.16 -0.85
C LEU A 6 3.32 -6.09 -0.80
N ALA A 7 4.58 -6.48 -0.61
CA ALA A 7 5.72 -5.56 -0.62
C ALA A 7 5.84 -4.77 -1.93
N PHE A 8 5.61 -5.41 -3.08
CA PHE A 8 5.59 -4.72 -4.38
C PHE A 8 4.45 -3.68 -4.46
N TYR A 9 3.27 -4.03 -3.97
CA TYR A 9 2.13 -3.12 -3.99
C TYR A 9 2.32 -1.95 -3.02
N GLU A 10 2.90 -2.19 -1.84
CA GLU A 10 3.33 -1.14 -0.91
C GLU A 10 4.32 -0.17 -1.55
N LEU A 11 5.29 -0.67 -2.31
CA LEU A 11 6.21 0.16 -3.08
C LEU A 11 5.46 1.07 -4.09
N LEU A 12 4.45 0.54 -4.79
CA LEU A 12 3.64 1.37 -5.71
C LEU A 12 2.91 2.49 -4.96
N ILE A 13 2.35 2.21 -3.78
CA ILE A 13 1.70 3.23 -2.94
C ILE A 13 2.72 4.25 -2.44
N PHE A 14 3.91 3.80 -2.04
CA PHE A 14 4.97 4.70 -1.62
C PHE A 14 5.39 5.67 -2.73
N ILE A 15 5.59 5.16 -3.96
CA ILE A 15 5.87 6.01 -5.13
C ILE A 15 4.68 6.93 -5.43
N ARG A 16 3.44 6.45 -5.28
CA ARG A 16 2.21 7.26 -5.44
C ARG A 16 2.18 8.45 -4.48
N ILE A 17 2.60 8.27 -3.23
CA ILE A 17 2.74 9.36 -2.24
C ILE A 17 3.72 10.41 -2.78
N ILE A 18 4.95 10.00 -3.10
CA ILE A 18 6.00 10.90 -3.58
C ILE A 18 5.55 11.66 -4.83
N PHE A 19 4.94 10.97 -5.80
CA PHE A 19 4.49 11.58 -7.05
C PHE A 19 3.33 12.54 -6.83
N SER A 20 2.39 12.20 -5.95
CA SER A 20 1.23 13.05 -5.66
C SER A 20 1.64 14.35 -4.96
N TRP A 21 2.55 14.28 -4.00
CA TRP A 21 3.00 15.44 -3.23
C TRP A 21 4.05 16.26 -3.97
N GLY A 22 4.87 15.61 -4.80
CA GLY A 22 5.78 16.27 -5.73
C GLY A 22 5.10 16.93 -6.94
N MET A 23 3.76 16.98 -6.96
CA MET A 23 2.95 17.59 -8.02
C MET A 23 3.31 17.07 -9.43
N VAL A 24 3.60 15.77 -9.54
CA VAL A 24 3.87 15.15 -10.85
C VAL A 24 2.60 15.17 -11.69
N SER A 25 2.71 15.68 -12.92
CA SER A 25 1.58 15.80 -13.85
C SER A 25 0.87 14.47 -14.07
N GLU A 26 -0.47 14.50 -14.10
CA GLU A 26 -1.32 13.35 -14.46
C GLU A 26 -1.10 12.87 -15.90
N PHE A 27 -0.54 13.72 -16.77
CA PHE A 27 -0.14 13.35 -18.12
C PHE A 27 1.19 12.57 -18.17
N ASN A 28 1.89 12.42 -17.04
CA ASN A 28 3.06 11.56 -16.97
C ASN A 28 2.63 10.08 -17.08
N PRO A 29 3.19 9.29 -18.01
CA PRO A 29 2.85 7.87 -18.18
C PRO A 29 3.03 7.05 -16.89
N MET A 30 4.06 7.33 -16.09
CA MET A 30 4.31 6.64 -14.82
C MET A 30 3.25 7.01 -13.78
N MET A 31 2.85 8.28 -13.71
CA MET A 31 1.74 8.68 -12.84
C MET A 31 0.45 7.95 -13.22
N ARG A 32 0.11 7.86 -14.52
CA ARG A 32 -1.08 7.10 -14.97
C ARG A 32 -1.01 5.62 -14.60
N LEU A 33 0.17 5.01 -14.70
CA LEU A 33 0.36 3.62 -14.28
C LEU A 33 0.08 3.47 -12.79
N LEU A 34 0.67 4.34 -11.97
CA LEU A 34 0.47 4.32 -10.51
C LEU A 34 -1.00 4.55 -10.14
N VAL A 35 -1.67 5.53 -10.76
CA VAL A 35 -3.13 5.77 -10.61
C VAL A 35 -3.89 4.48 -10.89
N ARG A 36 -3.71 3.88 -12.07
CA ARG A 36 -4.45 2.67 -12.47
C ARG A 36 -4.19 1.49 -11.55
N ALA A 37 -2.95 1.33 -11.08
CA ALA A 37 -2.59 0.23 -10.19
C ALA A 37 -3.12 0.43 -8.77
N THR A 38 -3.11 1.65 -8.23
CA THR A 38 -3.39 1.93 -6.82
C THR A 38 -4.82 2.40 -6.54
N ASP A 39 -5.49 3.03 -7.51
CA ASP A 39 -6.84 3.59 -7.33
C ASP A 39 -7.92 2.58 -6.93
N PRO A 40 -7.90 1.29 -7.34
CA PRO A 40 -8.85 0.30 -6.82
C PRO A 40 -8.87 0.22 -5.29
N LEU A 41 -7.73 0.48 -4.63
CA LEU A 41 -7.64 0.58 -3.17
C LEU A 41 -7.84 2.02 -2.67
N LEU A 42 -7.24 3.01 -3.34
CA LEU A 42 -7.23 4.40 -2.85
C LEU A 42 -8.58 5.11 -3.02
N VAL A 43 -9.32 4.87 -4.10
CA VAL A 43 -10.60 5.53 -4.36
C VAL A 43 -11.65 5.21 -3.28
N PRO A 44 -11.84 3.94 -2.86
CA PRO A 44 -12.68 3.65 -1.70
C PRO A 44 -12.22 4.36 -0.42
N LEU A 45 -10.91 4.39 -0.15
CA LEU A 45 -10.37 5.05 1.03
C LEU A 45 -10.60 6.56 1.00
N ARG A 46 -10.45 7.23 -0.16
CA ARG A 46 -10.77 8.66 -0.34
C ARG A 46 -12.24 8.99 -0.06
N ARG A 47 -13.15 8.03 -0.25
CA ARG A 47 -14.57 8.23 0.08
C ARG A 47 -14.84 8.16 1.59
N MET A 48 -13.99 7.44 2.33
CA MET A 48 -14.11 7.30 3.79
C MET A 48 -13.30 8.36 4.54
N ILE A 49 -12.20 8.81 3.95
CA ILE A 49 -11.23 9.69 4.57
C ILE A 49 -11.32 11.05 3.87
N PRO A 50 -11.81 12.10 4.54
CA PRO A 50 -11.83 13.43 3.96
C PRO A 50 -10.39 13.90 3.66
N PRO A 51 -10.14 14.55 2.51
CA PRO A 51 -8.83 15.07 2.18
C PRO A 51 -8.38 16.14 3.20
N LEU A 52 -7.08 16.17 3.51
CA LEU A 52 -6.50 17.22 4.35
C LEU A 52 -6.06 18.39 3.46
N GLY A 53 -6.99 19.32 3.21
CA GLY A 53 -6.77 20.43 2.28
C GLY A 53 -6.59 19.93 0.85
N MET A 54 -5.46 20.27 0.21
CA MET A 54 -5.12 19.79 -1.14
C MET A 54 -4.41 18.43 -1.14
N PHE A 55 -4.03 17.91 0.03
CA PHE A 55 -3.25 16.69 0.12
C PHE A 55 -4.16 15.48 0.30
N ASP A 56 -4.01 14.52 -0.61
CA ASP A 56 -4.60 13.20 -0.48
C ASP A 56 -3.78 12.37 0.52
N ILE A 57 -4.34 12.12 1.70
CA ILE A 57 -3.75 11.29 2.74
C ILE A 57 -4.14 9.81 2.64
N SER A 58 -5.08 9.47 1.74
CA SER A 58 -5.50 8.08 1.55
C SER A 58 -4.35 7.11 1.21
N PRO A 59 -3.29 7.49 0.47
CA PRO A 59 -2.18 6.58 0.19
C PRO A 59 -1.37 6.23 1.44
N ILE A 60 -1.22 7.16 2.38
CA ILE A 60 -0.56 6.89 3.66
C ILE A 60 -1.37 5.90 4.47
N VAL A 61 -2.68 6.10 4.54
CA VAL A 61 -3.57 5.20 5.28
C VAL A 61 -3.57 3.81 4.65
N ALA A 62 -3.60 3.74 3.32
CA ALA A 62 -3.46 2.48 2.59
C ALA A 62 -2.14 1.76 2.91
N PHE A 63 -1.04 2.50 2.96
CA PHE A 63 0.28 1.95 3.32
C PHE A 63 0.27 1.33 4.72
N PHE A 64 -0.28 2.04 5.72
CA PHE A 64 -0.39 1.49 7.09
C PHE A 64 -1.29 0.26 7.18
N ILE A 65 -2.40 0.23 6.43
CA ILE A 65 -3.31 -0.93 6.39
C ILE A 65 -2.58 -2.14 5.81
N LEU A 66 -1.83 -1.95 4.71
CA LEU A 66 -1.07 -3.03 4.07
C LEU A 66 0.04 -3.55 4.99
N TRP A 67 0.81 -2.66 5.62
CA TRP A 67 1.87 -3.03 6.54
C TRP A 67 1.35 -3.86 7.72
N LEU A 68 0.22 -3.45 8.31
CA LEU A 68 -0.42 -4.21 9.39
C LEU A 68 -0.91 -5.59 8.91
N PHE A 69 -1.51 -5.63 7.71
CA PHE A 69 -1.98 -6.86 7.10
C PHE A 69 -0.82 -7.82 6.79
N GLU A 70 0.27 -7.31 6.24
CA GLU A 70 1.49 -8.07 5.95
C GLU A 70 2.06 -8.68 7.24
N GLY A 71 2.16 -7.89 8.32
CA GLY A 71 2.60 -8.38 9.63
C GLY A 71 1.71 -9.48 10.20
N ALA A 72 0.38 -9.37 10.03
CA ALA A 72 -0.56 -10.41 10.46
C ALA A 72 -0.41 -11.71 9.64
N VAL A 73 -0.21 -11.59 8.33
CA VAL A 73 0.05 -12.72 7.43
C VAL A 73 1.38 -13.40 7.80
N ALA A 74 2.45 -12.62 8.01
CA ALA A 74 3.74 -13.17 8.43
C ALA A 74 3.65 -13.86 9.79
N GLY A 75 2.98 -13.25 10.77
CA GLY A 75 2.82 -13.82 12.11
C GLY A 75 2.01 -15.13 12.13
N THR A 76 0.97 -15.24 11.30
CA THR A 76 0.19 -16.49 11.18
C THR A 76 0.99 -17.60 10.50
N LEU A 77 1.78 -17.29 9.47
CA LEU A 77 2.66 -18.24 8.80
C LEU A 77 3.78 -18.75 9.72
N LEU A 78 4.38 -17.87 10.53
CA LEU A 78 5.44 -18.22 11.48
C LEU A 78 4.90 -19.05 12.67
N ARG A 79 3.67 -18.79 13.13
CA ARG A 79 3.01 -19.57 14.19
C ARG A 79 2.53 -20.95 13.72
N GLY A 80 2.37 -21.15 12.42
CA GLY A 80 2.04 -22.44 11.80
C GLY A 80 3.26 -23.37 11.62
N LEU A 81 4.48 -22.86 11.80
CA LEU A 81 5.67 -23.71 11.84
C LEU A 81 5.65 -24.52 13.13
N PRO A 82 5.70 -25.86 13.07
CA PRO A 82 5.83 -26.67 14.26
C PRO A 82 7.18 -26.33 14.90
N LEU A 83 7.17 -25.52 15.96
CA LEU A 83 8.31 -25.20 16.82
C LEU A 83 8.88 -26.45 17.55
N ARG A 84 8.48 -27.65 17.13
CA ARG A 84 8.85 -28.96 17.68
C ARG A 84 10.18 -29.51 17.16
N LEU A 85 10.87 -28.83 16.24
CA LEU A 85 12.15 -29.29 15.69
C LEU A 85 13.36 -28.53 16.23
N VAL A 86 13.19 -27.68 17.24
CA VAL A 86 14.28 -26.99 17.95
C VAL A 86 14.37 -27.49 19.40
N GLY A 87 14.11 -28.78 19.61
CA GLY A 87 14.30 -29.48 20.88
C GLY A 87 15.34 -30.57 20.72
#